data_AF-A0A849QK90-F1
#
_entry.id   AF-A0A849QK90-F1
#
_cell.length_a   1.000
_cell.length_b   1.000
_cell.length_c   1.000
_cell.angle_alpha   90.00
_cell.angle_beta   90.00
_cell.angle_gamma   90.00
#
_symmetry.space_group_name_H-M   'P 1'
#
loop_
_entity.id
_entity.type
_entity.pdbx_description
1 polymer ?
#
loop_
_entity_poly.entity_id
_entity_poly.type
_entity_poly.pdbx_seq_one_letter_code
_entity_poly.pdbx_strand_id
1 'polypeptide(L)'
;MKEKSKNAQSLRPENAEISKNRIKGDILKQYILLVEPKFPTRTKSKNHKNFLPIGLLKLAACYKKKKKCKVELARGETLPKTFKTPSRIEITSLFTYWSEYVWDAVKFYRENFPDPDVTEIRLGGIYASLHYENKEFQDRCKRYNVNPIKGVQEEAERFFPYYELLNNGNSIDYQIVHTSRG
;
A
#
# COMPACT_ATOMS: atom_id res chain seq x y z
N MET A 1 -10.57 55.61 -29.57
CA MET A 1 -11.47 54.43 -29.46
C MET A 1 -10.65 53.23 -29.00
N LYS A 2 -10.93 52.71 -27.79
CA LYS A 2 -10.70 51.34 -27.23
C LYS A 2 -9.33 50.70 -27.48
N GLU A 3 -8.39 50.55 -26.54
CA GLU A 3 -8.40 49.87 -25.22
C GLU A 3 -8.70 48.35 -25.26
N LYS A 4 -7.66 47.53 -25.03
CA LYS A 4 -7.59 46.31 -24.16
C LYS A 4 -6.22 45.61 -24.36
N SER A 5 -5.31 45.55 -23.36
CA SER A 5 -5.23 44.58 -22.24
C SER A 5 -4.87 43.15 -22.71
N LYS A 6 -3.87 42.41 -22.22
CA LYS A 6 -3.09 42.45 -20.96
C LYS A 6 -1.92 41.45 -21.04
N ASN A 7 -0.78 41.85 -20.44
CA ASN A 7 0.17 41.10 -19.63
C ASN A 7 0.72 39.74 -20.10
N ALA A 8 1.86 39.79 -20.79
CA ALA A 8 2.94 38.83 -20.58
C ALA A 8 3.77 39.29 -19.37
N GLN A 9 3.30 39.00 -18.15
CA GLN A 9 4.10 39.16 -16.94
C GLN A 9 5.00 37.94 -16.76
N SER A 10 6.23 38.11 -17.23
CA SER A 10 7.44 37.38 -16.82
C SER A 10 7.36 36.95 -15.36
N LEU A 11 7.40 35.64 -15.11
CA LEU A 11 7.51 35.04 -13.79
C LEU A 11 8.83 35.52 -13.15
N ARG A 12 8.71 36.34 -12.10
CA ARG A 12 9.86 36.83 -11.32
C ARG A 12 10.66 35.65 -10.75
N PRO A 13 12.00 35.68 -10.81
CA PRO A 13 12.86 34.59 -10.33
C PRO A 13 12.65 34.24 -8.85
N GLU A 14 12.17 35.17 -8.02
CA GLU A 14 11.81 34.93 -6.62
C GLU A 14 10.72 33.86 -6.44
N ASN A 15 9.74 33.75 -7.34
CA ASN A 15 8.66 32.75 -7.19
C ASN A 15 9.12 31.33 -7.53
N ALA A 16 10.14 31.19 -8.37
CA ALA A 16 10.79 29.92 -8.67
C ALA A 16 11.74 29.48 -7.55
N GLU A 17 12.34 30.44 -6.82
CA GLU A 17 13.13 30.15 -5.62
C GLU A 17 12.25 29.82 -4.40
N ILE A 18 11.10 30.47 -4.23
CA ILE A 18 10.14 30.15 -3.18
C ILE A 18 9.52 28.76 -3.39
N SER A 19 9.26 28.34 -4.64
CA SER A 19 8.80 26.97 -4.94
C SER A 19 9.91 25.93 -4.74
N LYS A 20 11.16 26.23 -5.11
CA LYS A 20 12.32 25.36 -4.85
C LYS A 20 12.69 25.26 -3.37
N ASN A 21 12.47 26.32 -2.58
CA ASN A 21 12.73 26.32 -1.13
C ASN A 21 11.64 25.59 -0.33
N ARG A 22 10.38 25.57 -0.79
CA ARG A 22 9.35 24.68 -0.21
C ARG A 22 9.65 23.20 -0.44
N ILE A 23 10.29 22.85 -1.56
CA ILE A 23 10.68 21.48 -1.89
C ILE A 23 11.87 20.99 -1.04
N LYS A 24 12.67 21.90 -0.46
CA LYS A 24 13.83 21.55 0.38
C LYS A 24 13.57 21.54 1.89
N GLY A 25 12.43 22.05 2.37
CA GLY A 25 12.14 22.18 3.81
C GLY A 25 11.37 21.01 4.45
N ASP A 26 10.50 20.36 3.69
CA ASP A 26 9.68 19.23 4.17
C ASP A 26 9.91 18.01 3.30
N ILE A 27 10.85 17.15 3.69
CA ILE A 27 10.85 15.75 3.24
C ILE A 27 9.45 15.21 3.57
N LEU A 28 8.60 15.07 2.55
CA LEU A 28 7.19 14.74 2.68
C LEU A 28 7.02 13.50 3.54
N LYS A 29 6.27 13.65 4.64
CA LYS A 29 5.95 12.54 5.54
C LYS A 29 5.14 11.51 4.75
N GLN A 30 5.67 10.29 4.63
CA GLN A 30 5.02 9.23 3.88
C GLN A 30 4.03 8.50 4.78
N TYR A 31 2.77 8.41 4.33
CA TYR A 31 1.71 7.67 4.99
C TYR A 31 1.45 6.39 4.19
N ILE A 32 1.80 5.24 4.76
CA ILE A 32 1.70 3.96 4.09
C ILE A 32 0.63 3.13 4.78
N LEU A 33 -0.34 2.69 4.00
CA LEU A 33 -1.37 1.75 4.44
C LEU A 33 -1.05 0.37 3.88
N LEU A 34 -0.91 -0.60 4.76
CA LEU A 34 -0.74 -2.00 4.40
C LEU A 34 -2.10 -2.67 4.51
N VAL A 35 -2.53 -3.39 3.48
CA VAL A 35 -3.88 -3.91 3.39
C VAL A 35 -3.84 -5.42 3.21
N GLU A 36 -4.39 -6.12 4.20
CA GLU A 36 -4.76 -7.52 4.09
C GLU A 36 -6.26 -7.60 3.74
N PRO A 37 -6.64 -8.02 2.53
CA PRO A 37 -8.05 -8.15 2.15
C PRO A 37 -8.85 -9.05 3.10
N LYS A 38 -10.18 -8.89 3.09
CA LYS A 38 -11.09 -9.67 3.94
C LYS A 38 -11.30 -11.07 3.37
N PHE A 39 -10.30 -11.93 3.55
CA PHE A 39 -10.39 -13.31 3.10
C PHE A 39 -11.43 -14.12 3.90
N PRO A 40 -12.11 -15.11 3.27
CA PRO A 40 -13.14 -15.92 3.92
C PRO A 40 -12.51 -17.00 4.82
N THR A 41 -11.79 -16.57 5.86
CA THR A 41 -11.19 -17.49 6.83
C THR A 41 -12.24 -18.02 7.78
N ARG A 42 -12.24 -19.34 8.00
CA ARG A 42 -13.18 -19.95 8.96
C ARG A 42 -12.83 -19.53 10.37
N THR A 43 -13.81 -19.01 11.10
CA THR A 43 -13.67 -18.58 12.50
C THR A 43 -13.31 -19.73 13.45
N LYS A 44 -13.61 -20.99 13.06
CA LYS A 44 -13.45 -22.22 13.87
C LYS A 44 -12.25 -23.09 13.44
N SER A 45 -11.18 -22.50 12.93
CA SER A 45 -9.94 -23.27 12.78
C SER A 45 -9.42 -23.66 14.17
N LYS A 46 -9.18 -24.95 14.40
CA LYS A 46 -8.53 -25.45 15.63
C LYS A 46 -7.04 -25.02 15.70
N ASN A 47 -6.43 -24.63 14.57
CA ASN A 47 -4.99 -24.41 14.42
C ASN A 47 -4.68 -23.02 13.82
N HIS A 48 -5.00 -21.95 14.54
CA HIS A 48 -4.84 -20.53 14.14
C HIS A 48 -5.98 -19.94 13.29
N LYS A 49 -6.44 -18.77 13.75
CA LYS A 49 -7.65 -18.05 13.30
C LYS A 49 -7.38 -17.07 12.15
N ASN A 50 -6.20 -16.47 12.11
CA ASN A 50 -5.85 -15.40 11.18
C ASN A 50 -4.54 -15.73 10.49
N PHE A 51 -4.48 -15.52 9.17
CA PHE A 51 -3.20 -15.52 8.46
C PHE A 51 -2.35 -14.36 8.98
N LEU A 52 -1.03 -14.60 9.07
CA LEU A 52 -0.08 -13.54 9.29
C LEU A 52 0.35 -13.02 7.91
N PRO A 53 0.08 -11.74 7.58
CA PRO A 53 0.51 -11.18 6.31
C PRO A 53 2.01 -10.86 6.37
N ILE A 54 2.86 -11.91 6.43
CA ILE A 54 4.31 -11.80 6.65
C ILE A 54 4.97 -10.83 5.67
N GLY A 55 4.59 -10.87 4.39
CA GLY A 55 5.09 -9.92 3.39
C GLY A 55 4.79 -8.46 3.75
N LEU A 56 3.57 -8.15 4.18
CA LEU A 56 3.23 -6.79 4.64
C LEU A 56 4.00 -6.40 5.89
N LEU A 57 4.20 -7.31 6.84
CA LEU A 57 4.95 -7.05 8.07
C LEU A 57 6.43 -6.78 7.80
N LYS A 58 7.02 -7.44 6.79
CA LYS A 58 8.37 -7.15 6.31
C LYS A 58 8.44 -5.78 5.62
N LEU A 59 7.45 -5.44 4.79
CA LEU A 59 7.33 -4.10 4.21
C LEU A 59 7.22 -3.03 5.29
N ALA A 60 6.44 -3.27 6.34
CA ALA A 60 6.33 -2.37 7.47
C ALA A 60 7.69 -2.11 8.13
N ALA A 61 8.46 -3.16 8.39
CA ALA A 61 9.80 -3.06 8.97
C ALA A 61 10.73 -2.23 8.07
N CYS A 62 10.71 -2.51 6.76
CA CYS A 62 11.49 -1.78 5.75
C CYS A 62 11.13 -0.28 5.74
N TYR A 63 9.83 0.04 5.69
CA TYR A 63 9.36 1.42 5.65
C TYR A 63 9.63 2.19 6.93
N LYS A 64 9.52 1.56 8.10
CA LYS A 64 9.84 2.18 9.40
C LYS A 64 11.29 2.62 9.54
N LYS A 65 12.24 1.98 8.83
CA LYS A 65 13.64 2.43 8.80
C LYS A 65 13.83 3.73 8.03
N LYS A 66 12.92 4.06 7.10
CA LYS A 66 12.95 5.31 6.35
C LYS A 66 12.47 6.44 7.26
N LYS A 67 13.29 7.48 7.43
CA LYS A 67 12.93 8.66 8.26
C LYS A 67 11.60 9.23 7.75
N LYS A 68 10.72 9.64 8.67
CA LYS A 68 9.41 10.28 8.38
C LYS A 68 8.38 9.38 7.66
N CYS A 69 8.45 8.06 7.81
CA CYS A 69 7.39 7.16 7.36
C CYS A 69 6.46 6.76 8.53
N LYS A 70 5.15 6.83 8.31
CA LYS A 70 4.13 6.31 9.22
C LYS A 70 3.38 5.19 8.52
N VAL A 71 3.35 4.03 9.16
CA VAL A 71 2.80 2.79 8.61
C VAL A 71 1.63 2.33 9.49
N GLU A 72 0.55 1.92 8.86
CA GLU A 72 -0.62 1.32 9.51
C GLU A 72 -1.04 0.05 8.75
N LEU A 73 -1.50 -0.97 9.48
CA LEU A 73 -2.07 -2.19 8.91
C LEU A 73 -3.59 -2.14 9.00
N ALA A 74 -4.26 -2.22 7.85
CA ALA A 74 -5.70 -2.40 7.74
C ALA A 74 -6.03 -3.83 7.30
N ARG A 75 -7.11 -4.37 7.87
CA ARG A 75 -7.68 -5.66 7.49
C ARG A 75 -9.06 -5.43 6.87
N GLY A 76 -9.27 -5.97 5.68
CA GLY A 76 -10.46 -5.75 4.86
C GLY A 76 -10.64 -4.28 4.45
N GLU A 77 -11.90 -3.92 4.24
CA GLU A 77 -12.35 -2.63 3.75
C GLU A 77 -12.40 -1.60 4.90
N THR A 78 -11.26 -1.30 5.51
CA THR A 78 -11.14 -0.38 6.66
C THR A 78 -10.25 0.81 6.31
N LEU A 79 -10.74 2.02 6.59
CA LEU A 79 -9.96 3.25 6.41
C LEU A 79 -8.85 3.39 7.48
N PRO A 80 -7.73 4.04 7.15
CA PRO A 80 -6.67 4.32 8.12
C PRO A 80 -7.20 5.18 9.27
N LYS A 81 -6.77 4.86 10.49
CA LYS A 81 -7.15 5.56 11.72
C LYS A 81 -6.21 6.71 12.03
N THR A 82 -4.96 6.60 11.62
CA THR A 82 -3.88 7.47 12.12
C THR A 82 -3.47 8.58 11.14
N PHE A 83 -4.02 8.59 9.92
CA PHE A 83 -3.83 9.61 8.90
C PHE A 83 -5.04 9.63 7.94
N LYS A 84 -5.31 10.78 7.32
CA LYS A 84 -6.49 10.96 6.44
C LYS A 84 -6.29 10.39 5.04
N THR A 85 -5.11 10.60 4.45
CA THR A 85 -4.82 10.21 3.06
C THR A 85 -3.47 9.49 3.02
N PRO A 86 -3.43 8.20 2.64
CA PRO A 86 -2.18 7.50 2.38
C PRO A 86 -1.52 8.05 1.12
N SER A 87 -0.19 8.21 1.15
CA SER A 87 0.60 8.40 -0.07
C SER A 87 0.76 7.09 -0.84
N ARG A 88 0.69 5.95 -0.14
CA ARG A 88 0.77 4.62 -0.74
C ARG A 88 -0.09 3.60 -0.01
N ILE A 89 -0.71 2.70 -0.78
CA ILE A 89 -1.45 1.54 -0.29
C ILE A 89 -0.80 0.27 -0.85
N GLU A 90 -0.38 -0.64 0.02
CA GLU A 90 0.21 -1.94 -0.34
C GLU A 90 -0.82 -3.04 -0.07
N ILE A 91 -1.46 -3.56 -1.11
CA ILE A 91 -2.47 -4.62 -1.02
C ILE A 91 -1.78 -5.97 -1.26
N THR A 92 -1.98 -6.93 -0.37
CA THR A 92 -1.44 -8.28 -0.52
C THR A 92 -2.48 -9.29 -1.00
N SER A 93 -2.03 -10.31 -1.71
CA SER A 93 -2.81 -11.47 -2.09
C SER A 93 -2.17 -12.75 -1.52
N LEU A 94 -2.95 -13.53 -0.75
CA LEU A 94 -2.46 -14.77 -0.14
C LEU A 94 -2.61 -15.98 -1.06
N PHE A 95 -3.70 -16.07 -1.80
CA PHE A 95 -3.97 -17.17 -2.72
C PHE A 95 -4.64 -16.67 -4.00
N THR A 96 -4.46 -17.43 -5.10
CA THR A 96 -5.05 -17.10 -6.41
C THR A 96 -6.57 -17.22 -6.44
N TYR A 97 -7.13 -18.24 -5.78
CA TYR A 97 -8.58 -18.49 -5.75
C TYR A 97 -9.38 -17.48 -4.90
N TRP A 98 -8.70 -16.58 -4.19
CA TRP A 98 -9.32 -15.47 -3.47
C TRP A 98 -9.11 -14.12 -4.18
N SER A 99 -8.88 -14.13 -5.49
CA SER A 99 -8.68 -12.93 -6.30
C SER A 99 -9.82 -11.92 -6.18
N GLU A 100 -11.07 -12.37 -6.07
CA GLU A 100 -12.19 -11.42 -5.99
C GLU A 100 -12.16 -10.59 -4.70
N TYR A 101 -11.77 -11.18 -3.56
CA TYR A 101 -11.57 -10.42 -2.32
C TYR A 101 -10.45 -9.38 -2.44
N VAL A 102 -9.43 -9.66 -3.25
CA VAL A 102 -8.36 -8.71 -3.54
C VAL A 102 -8.90 -7.53 -4.37
N TRP A 103 -9.71 -7.82 -5.39
CA TRP A 103 -10.30 -6.79 -6.24
C TRP A 103 -11.38 -5.98 -5.53
N ASP A 104 -12.13 -6.57 -4.62
CA ASP A 104 -13.06 -5.85 -3.73
C ASP A 104 -12.31 -4.83 -2.87
N ALA A 105 -11.17 -5.23 -2.28
CA ALA A 105 -10.31 -4.32 -1.54
C ALA A 105 -9.73 -3.21 -2.45
N VAL A 106 -9.21 -3.57 -3.63
CA VAL A 106 -8.69 -2.60 -4.62
C VAL A 106 -9.76 -1.57 -4.96
N LYS A 107 -10.98 -2.03 -5.28
CA LYS A 107 -12.11 -1.16 -5.61
C LYS A 107 -12.43 -0.23 -4.45
N PHE A 108 -12.61 -0.77 -3.25
CA PHE A 108 -12.88 0.01 -2.05
C PHE A 108 -11.84 1.11 -1.82
N TYR A 109 -10.55 0.78 -1.89
CA TYR A 109 -9.50 1.77 -1.66
C TYR A 109 -9.38 2.78 -2.78
N ARG A 110 -9.58 2.40 -4.05
CA ARG A 110 -9.57 3.35 -5.17
C ARG A 110 -10.78 4.30 -5.12
N GLU A 111 -11.95 3.83 -4.69
CA GLU A 111 -13.13 4.69 -4.51
C GLU A 111 -12.96 5.70 -3.37
N ASN A 112 -12.30 5.31 -2.27
CA ASN A 112 -12.03 6.21 -1.14
C ASN A 112 -10.82 7.12 -1.38
N PHE A 113 -9.88 6.71 -2.24
CA PHE A 113 -8.68 7.47 -2.62
C PHE A 113 -8.57 7.54 -4.16
N PRO A 114 -9.41 8.38 -4.80
CA PRO A 114 -9.60 8.37 -6.25
C PRO A 114 -8.42 8.94 -7.03
N ASP A 115 -7.64 9.82 -6.43
CA ASP A 115 -6.52 10.50 -7.09
C ASP A 115 -5.25 9.62 -7.08
N PRO A 116 -4.81 9.11 -8.25
CA PRO A 116 -3.62 8.26 -8.35
C PRO A 116 -2.29 9.01 -8.17
N ASP A 117 -2.27 10.32 -8.42
CA ASP A 117 -1.07 11.14 -8.25
C ASP A 117 -0.81 11.44 -6.77
N VAL A 118 -1.87 11.40 -5.96
CA VAL A 118 -1.79 11.53 -4.50
C VAL A 118 -1.62 10.18 -3.80
N THR A 119 -2.32 9.14 -4.27
CA THR A 119 -2.32 7.80 -3.66
C THR A 119 -1.98 6.70 -4.66
N GLU A 120 -0.75 6.20 -4.56
CA GLU A 120 -0.28 5.03 -5.30
C GLU A 120 -0.86 3.75 -4.67
N ILE A 121 -1.53 2.91 -5.45
CA ILE A 121 -1.96 1.58 -5.01
C ILE A 121 -1.05 0.55 -5.66
N ARG A 122 -0.43 -0.30 -4.85
CA ARG A 122 0.37 -1.44 -5.27
C ARG A 122 -0.31 -2.74 -4.89
N LEU A 123 -0.30 -3.69 -5.81
CA LEU A 123 -0.86 -5.03 -5.58
C LEU A 123 0.25 -6.07 -5.70
N GLY A 124 0.55 -6.74 -4.59
CA GLY A 124 1.54 -7.82 -4.52
C GLY A 124 0.95 -9.14 -4.04
N GLY A 125 1.84 -10.12 -3.83
CA GLY A 125 1.49 -11.46 -3.35
C GLY A 125 1.33 -12.48 -4.46
N ILE A 126 0.85 -13.68 -4.10
CA ILE A 126 0.87 -14.86 -4.98
C ILE A 126 0.03 -14.64 -6.23
N TYR A 127 -1.18 -14.08 -6.07
CA TYR A 127 -2.07 -13.81 -7.21
C TYR A 127 -1.42 -12.81 -8.19
N ALA A 128 -0.94 -11.68 -7.68
CA ALA A 128 -0.31 -10.65 -8.50
C ALA A 128 0.93 -11.16 -9.24
N SER A 129 1.73 -12.00 -8.58
CA SER A 129 2.97 -12.54 -9.14
C SER A 129 2.72 -13.55 -10.24
N LEU A 130 1.79 -14.49 -10.01
CA LEU A 130 1.49 -15.55 -10.97
C LEU A 130 0.70 -15.02 -12.19
N HIS A 131 -0.16 -14.03 -11.99
CA HIS A 131 -0.97 -13.44 -13.06
C HIS A 131 -0.35 -12.17 -13.66
N TYR A 132 0.89 -11.83 -13.31
CA TYR A 132 1.52 -10.59 -13.75
C TYR A 132 1.49 -10.40 -15.27
N GLU A 133 1.69 -11.46 -16.06
CA GLU A 133 1.71 -11.40 -17.53
C GLU A 133 0.33 -11.66 -18.15
N ASN A 134 -0.69 -11.96 -17.33
CA ASN A 134 -2.04 -12.21 -17.81
C ASN A 134 -2.72 -10.90 -18.26
N LYS A 135 -3.30 -10.90 -19.47
CA LYS A 135 -3.94 -9.72 -20.06
C LYS A 135 -5.13 -9.21 -19.26
N GLU A 136 -6.01 -10.09 -18.81
CA GLU A 136 -7.20 -9.71 -18.03
C GLU A 136 -6.80 -9.07 -16.69
N PHE A 137 -5.80 -9.64 -16.02
CA PHE A 137 -5.22 -9.07 -14.81
C PHE A 137 -4.66 -7.66 -15.07
N GLN A 138 -3.87 -7.49 -16.14
CA GLN A 138 -3.32 -6.19 -16.52
C GLN A 138 -4.41 -5.17 -16.88
N ASP A 139 -5.49 -5.60 -17.53
CA ASP A 139 -6.63 -4.74 -17.87
C ASP A 139 -7.38 -4.31 -16.60
N ARG A 140 -7.54 -5.17 -15.59
CA ARG A 140 -8.08 -4.80 -14.27
C ARG A 140 -7.14 -3.83 -13.53
N CYS A 141 -5.83 -4.06 -13.56
CA CYS A 141 -4.85 -3.13 -12.97
C CYS A 141 -4.94 -1.73 -13.59
N LYS A 142 -5.01 -1.63 -14.92
CA LYS A 142 -5.20 -0.36 -15.63
C LYS A 142 -6.51 0.32 -15.26
N ARG A 143 -7.62 -0.45 -15.21
CA ARG A 143 -8.94 0.08 -14.85
C ARG A 143 -8.95 0.77 -13.48
N TYR A 144 -8.24 0.22 -12.51
CA TYR A 144 -8.18 0.77 -11.15
C TYR A 144 -6.93 1.62 -10.87
N ASN A 145 -6.10 1.88 -11.89
CA ASN A 145 -4.79 2.51 -11.77
C ASN A 145 -3.96 1.93 -10.61
N VAL A 146 -3.75 0.60 -10.66
CA VAL A 146 -2.97 -0.16 -9.68
C VAL A 146 -1.66 -0.60 -10.32
N ASN A 147 -0.58 -0.49 -9.55
CA ASN A 147 0.73 -0.97 -9.94
C ASN A 147 0.95 -2.42 -9.42
N PRO A 148 0.88 -3.46 -10.27
CA PRO A 148 1.15 -4.82 -9.83
C PRO A 148 2.63 -5.04 -9.56
N ILE A 149 2.95 -5.84 -8.54
CA ILE A 149 4.32 -6.22 -8.18
C ILE A 149 4.51 -7.71 -8.44
N LYS A 150 5.51 -8.06 -9.26
CA LYS A 150 5.90 -9.45 -9.55
C LYS A 150 6.94 -9.93 -8.53
N GLY A 151 6.66 -11.03 -7.84
CA GLY A 151 7.58 -11.63 -6.89
C GLY A 151 7.62 -10.91 -5.55
N VAL A 152 8.74 -11.07 -4.84
CA VAL A 152 8.97 -10.47 -3.52
C VAL A 152 9.73 -9.15 -3.65
N GLN A 153 9.54 -8.24 -2.69
CA GLN A 153 10.35 -7.04 -2.61
C GLN A 153 11.67 -7.34 -1.89
N GLU A 154 12.77 -7.43 -2.63
CA GLU A 154 14.08 -7.84 -2.11
C GLU A 154 14.58 -7.00 -0.92
N GLU A 155 14.31 -5.69 -0.92
CA GLU A 155 14.66 -4.80 0.20
C GLU A 155 13.95 -5.24 1.49
N ALA A 156 12.68 -5.63 1.39
CA ALA A 156 11.87 -6.04 2.54
C ALA A 156 12.26 -7.42 3.09
N GLU A 157 12.77 -8.31 2.24
CA GLU A 157 13.18 -9.66 2.65
C GLU A 157 14.34 -9.68 3.65
N ARG A 158 15.13 -8.60 3.71
CA ARG A 158 16.22 -8.43 4.69
C ARG A 158 15.74 -8.12 6.10
N PHE A 159 14.45 -7.84 6.28
CA PHE A 159 13.89 -7.45 7.57
C PHE A 159 13.08 -8.58 8.19
N PHE A 160 13.16 -8.66 9.52
CA PHE A 160 12.22 -9.46 10.29
C PHE A 160 10.81 -8.83 10.23
N PRO A 161 9.74 -9.64 10.20
CA PRO A 161 8.37 -9.13 10.23
C PRO A 161 8.14 -8.19 11.43
N TYR A 162 7.58 -7.01 11.19
CA TYR A 162 7.27 -6.03 12.24
C TYR A 162 5.97 -6.40 12.97
N TYR A 163 6.07 -7.40 13.84
CA TYR A 163 4.95 -7.97 14.59
C TYR A 163 4.20 -6.98 15.49
N GLU A 164 4.81 -5.86 15.87
CA GLU A 164 4.15 -4.80 16.66
C GLU A 164 2.86 -4.28 16.00
N LEU A 165 2.72 -4.34 14.68
CA LEU A 165 1.47 -3.96 13.99
C LEU A 165 0.29 -4.90 14.25
N LEU A 166 0.53 -6.08 14.80
CA LEU A 166 -0.51 -7.02 15.19
C LEU A 166 -0.87 -6.92 16.68
N ASN A 167 -0.01 -6.29 17.48
CA ASN A 167 -0.19 -6.15 18.93
C ASN A 167 -1.25 -5.08 19.22
N ASN A 168 -2.51 -5.49 19.29
CA ASN A 168 -3.56 -4.74 20.00
C ASN A 168 -3.45 -4.93 21.53
N GLY A 169 -2.23 -5.04 22.09
CA GLY A 169 -1.99 -5.27 23.52
C GLY A 169 -1.86 -6.73 23.98
N ASN A 170 -1.86 -7.72 23.07
CA ASN A 170 -1.63 -9.13 23.41
C ASN A 170 -0.24 -9.58 22.95
N SER A 171 0.42 -10.47 23.69
CA SER A 171 1.63 -11.15 23.22
C SER A 171 1.31 -12.02 22.01
N ILE A 172 2.09 -11.89 20.94
CA ILE A 172 2.02 -12.78 19.77
C ILE A 172 2.67 -14.10 20.14
N ASP A 173 1.84 -15.09 20.49
CA ASP A 173 2.26 -16.45 20.76
C ASP A 173 1.98 -17.33 19.54
N TYR A 174 2.71 -17.07 18.45
CA TYR A 174 2.63 -17.87 17.23
C TYR A 174 4.03 -18.24 16.74
N GLN A 175 4.25 -19.53 16.52
CA GLN A 175 5.40 -20.06 15.79
C GLN A 175 4.88 -20.65 14.48
N ILE A 176 5.16 -20.01 13.35
CA ILE A 176 4.90 -20.60 12.03
C ILE A 176 6.16 -21.30 11.57
N VAL A 177 6.18 -22.63 11.69
CA VAL A 177 7.22 -23.49 11.09
C VAL A 177 6.70 -23.96 9.74
N HIS A 178 7.17 -23.36 8.64
CA HIS A 178 6.96 -23.93 7.32
C HIS A 178 8.00 -25.03 7.10
N THR A 179 7.66 -26.29 7.43
CA THR A 179 8.45 -27.44 6.99
C THR A 179 8.00 -27.84 5.60
N SER A 180 8.92 -27.90 4.63
CA SER A 180 8.63 -28.37 3.28
C SER A 180 8.49 -29.89 3.25
N ARG A 181 7.33 -30.42 3.64
CA ARG A 181 6.86 -31.74 3.19
C ARG A 181 5.36 -31.62 2.91
N GLY A 182 5.01 -31.81 1.64
CA GLY A 182 3.63 -31.95 1.16
C GLY A 182 3.08 -33.33 1.47
#